data_AF-A0A943JNE8-F1
#
_entry.id   AF-A0A943JNE8-F1
#
_cell.length_a   1.000
_cell.length_b   1.000
_cell.length_c   1.000
_cell.angle_alpha   90.00
_cell.angle_beta   90.00
_cell.angle_gamma   90.00
#
_symmetry.space_group_name_H-M   'P 1'
#
loop_
_entity.id
_entity.type
_entity.pdbx_description
1 polymer ?
#
loop_
_entity_poly.entity_id
_entity_poly.type
_entity_poly.pdbx_seq_one_letter_code
_entity_poly.pdbx_strand_id
1 'polypeptide(L)'
;MKNWILKKRSIWFHIILTYFTCGIWAIVYFYCKYTNKDKVELYMHQTNYSPFTNNNFEILSKIEKKYSNVLHKHYQNIEKINMLYTVINNLALPNNPEMQKVINLCLEDIDLAPEILNYCKEKADYYNDDLEKHLINYETFQRLAIIYEKQKEYEKAIDICKYAIEVGFYKDGTSGQMPGRLARLIKKSRQENLKINEK
;
A
#
# COMPACT_ATOMS: atom_id res chain seq x y z
N MET A 1 27.37 -24.21 61.19
CA MET A 1 26.43 -23.05 61.26
C MET A 1 26.49 -22.09 60.05
N LYS A 2 27.61 -21.94 59.32
CA LYS A 2 27.70 -21.01 58.17
C LYS A 2 26.90 -21.40 56.91
N ASN A 3 26.71 -22.70 56.63
CA ASN A 3 26.02 -23.14 55.40
C ASN A 3 24.49 -22.98 55.42
N TRP A 4 23.86 -22.82 56.59
CA TRP A 4 22.42 -22.64 56.71
C TRP A 4 21.99 -21.18 56.44
N ILE A 5 22.88 -20.22 56.75
CA ILE A 5 22.64 -18.78 56.59
C ILE A 5 22.72 -18.36 55.10
N LEU A 6 23.59 -19.01 54.32
CA LEU A 6 23.74 -18.72 52.89
C LEU A 6 22.56 -19.21 52.04
N LYS A 7 21.97 -20.36 52.39
CA LYS A 7 20.82 -20.92 51.65
C LYS A 7 19.54 -20.09 51.85
N LYS A 8 19.37 -19.47 53.02
CA LYS A 8 18.21 -18.61 53.35
C LYS A 8 18.23 -17.26 52.61
N ARG A 9 19.41 -16.70 52.31
CA ARG A 9 19.57 -15.42 51.57
C ARG A 9 19.27 -15.56 50.07
N SER A 10 19.57 -16.72 49.47
CA SER A 10 19.29 -16.99 48.05
C SER A 10 17.79 -17.14 47.76
N ILE A 11 17.03 -17.78 48.65
CA ILE A 11 15.57 -17.95 48.50
C ILE A 11 14.84 -16.60 48.61
N TRP A 12 15.23 -15.74 49.55
CA TRP A 12 14.67 -14.39 49.67
C TRP A 12 14.97 -13.52 48.43
N PHE A 13 16.16 -13.65 47.83
CA PHE A 13 16.50 -12.96 46.59
C PHE A 13 15.65 -13.43 45.40
N HIS A 14 15.38 -14.73 45.28
CA HIS A 14 14.50 -15.24 44.22
C HIS A 14 13.04 -14.84 44.40
N ILE A 15 12.55 -14.80 45.64
CA ILE A 15 11.19 -14.33 45.95
C ILE A 15 11.05 -12.83 45.62
N ILE A 16 12.02 -12.00 45.99
CA ILE A 16 11.99 -10.56 45.67
C ILE A 16 12.07 -10.31 44.16
N LEU A 17 12.88 -11.10 43.43
CA LEU A 17 13.04 -10.95 41.98
C LEU A 17 11.79 -11.36 41.19
N THR A 18 11.05 -12.40 41.63
CA THR A 18 9.79 -12.81 40.97
C THR A 18 8.64 -11.87 41.26
N TYR A 19 8.57 -11.25 42.45
CA TYR A 19 7.59 -10.20 42.73
C TYR A 19 7.85 -8.93 41.92
N PHE A 20 9.12 -8.59 41.66
CA PHE A 20 9.49 -7.44 40.83
C PHE A 20 9.14 -7.62 39.35
N THR A 21 9.38 -8.80 38.78
CA THR A 21 9.06 -9.06 37.36
C THR A 21 7.56 -9.15 37.09
N CYS A 22 6.78 -9.70 38.03
CA CYS A 22 5.32 -9.69 37.95
C CYS A 22 4.73 -8.27 38.09
N GLY A 23 5.30 -7.44 38.97
CA GLY A 23 4.91 -6.03 39.11
C GLY A 23 5.19 -5.21 37.85
N ILE A 24 6.36 -5.41 37.21
CA ILE A 24 6.70 -4.76 35.95
C ILE A 24 5.76 -5.18 34.83
N TRP A 25 5.44 -6.48 34.70
CA TRP A 25 4.47 -6.95 33.71
C TRP A 25 3.04 -6.43 33.96
N ALA A 26 2.64 -6.28 35.23
CA ALA A 26 1.34 -5.69 35.58
C ALA A 26 1.29 -4.18 35.22
N ILE A 27 2.38 -3.45 35.45
CA ILE A 27 2.51 -2.04 35.06
C ILE A 27 2.52 -1.89 33.53
N VAL A 28 3.26 -2.74 32.82
CA VAL A 28 3.26 -2.76 31.33
C VAL A 28 1.89 -3.13 30.80
N TYR A 29 1.21 -4.12 31.39
CA TYR A 29 -0.16 -4.47 31.02
C TYR A 29 -1.14 -3.32 31.27
N PHE A 30 -1.06 -2.65 32.43
CA PHE A 30 -1.89 -1.49 32.74
C PHE A 30 -1.59 -0.30 31.83
N TYR A 31 -0.32 -0.04 31.53
CA TYR A 31 0.09 1.03 30.62
C TYR A 31 -0.35 0.75 29.19
N CYS A 32 -0.21 -0.49 28.70
CA CYS A 32 -0.75 -0.93 27.40
C CYS A 32 -2.28 -0.86 27.35
N LYS A 33 -2.97 -1.22 28.44
CA LYS A 33 -4.43 -1.16 28.53
C LYS A 33 -4.95 0.28 28.61
N TYR A 34 -4.27 1.14 29.35
CA TYR A 34 -4.62 2.56 29.50
C TYR A 34 -4.36 3.33 28.20
N THR A 35 -3.19 3.15 27.58
CA THR A 35 -2.89 3.74 26.26
C THR A 35 -3.78 3.21 25.14
N ASN A 36 -4.30 1.98 25.23
CA ASN A 36 -5.36 1.52 24.31
C ASN A 36 -6.70 2.20 24.58
N LYS A 37 -7.04 2.49 25.85
CA LYS A 37 -8.30 3.15 26.21
C LYS A 37 -8.35 4.59 25.68
N ASP A 38 -7.25 5.33 25.82
CA ASP A 38 -7.13 6.68 25.27
C ASP A 38 -7.13 6.69 23.73
N LYS A 39 -6.56 5.67 23.09
CA LYS A 39 -6.69 5.47 21.64
C LYS A 39 -8.13 5.17 21.25
N VAL A 40 -8.83 4.29 21.95
CA VAL A 40 -10.25 3.98 21.67
C VAL A 40 -11.12 5.22 21.87
N GLU A 41 -10.89 6.04 22.90
CA GLU A 41 -11.59 7.32 23.08
C GLU A 41 -11.24 8.33 21.98
N LEU A 42 -9.98 8.42 21.55
CA LEU A 42 -9.55 9.26 20.43
C LEU A 42 -10.17 8.80 19.09
N TYR A 43 -10.31 7.49 18.86
CA TYR A 43 -11.00 6.93 17.70
C TYR A 43 -12.52 7.08 17.77
N MET A 44 -13.08 7.25 18.96
CA MET A 44 -14.53 7.48 19.16
C MET A 44 -14.88 8.97 19.06
N HIS A 45 -13.99 9.87 19.48
CA HIS A 45 -14.27 11.31 19.53
C HIS A 45 -14.13 12.05 18.19
N GLN A 46 -13.69 11.35 17.12
CA GLN A 46 -13.59 11.92 15.77
C GLN A 46 -14.81 11.64 14.89
N THR A 47 -15.89 11.14 15.46
CA THR A 47 -17.17 11.07 14.75
C THR A 47 -18.17 12.01 15.39
N ASN A 48 -18.21 13.24 14.90
CA ASN A 48 -19.49 13.95 14.82
C ASN A 48 -20.35 13.17 13.80
N TYR A 49 -20.88 12.02 14.22
CA TYR A 49 -21.78 11.20 13.42
C TYR A 49 -23.10 11.98 13.30
N SER A 50 -23.28 12.61 12.13
CA SER A 50 -24.61 12.92 11.61
C SER A 50 -25.45 11.63 11.66
N PRO A 51 -26.75 11.68 12.03
CA PRO A 51 -27.56 10.48 12.08
C PRO A 51 -27.61 9.86 10.68
N PHE A 52 -27.00 8.69 10.53
CA PHE A 52 -26.92 7.94 9.29
C PHE A 52 -28.33 7.48 8.91
N THR A 53 -29.00 8.23 8.04
CA THR A 53 -30.35 7.88 7.58
C THR A 53 -30.30 6.69 6.61
N ASN A 54 -31.36 5.88 6.58
CA ASN A 54 -31.47 4.69 5.72
C ASN A 54 -31.23 5.00 4.22
N ASN A 55 -31.53 6.23 3.80
CA ASN A 55 -31.32 6.71 2.43
C ASN A 55 -29.82 6.88 2.07
N ASN A 56 -28.97 7.26 3.03
CA ASN A 56 -27.54 7.43 2.78
C ASN A 56 -26.83 6.08 2.54
N PHE A 57 -27.23 5.05 3.30
CA PHE A 57 -26.74 3.68 3.08
C PHE A 57 -27.09 3.16 1.68
N GLU A 58 -28.32 3.44 1.22
CA GLU A 58 -28.78 2.99 -0.09
C GLU A 58 -27.97 3.60 -1.25
N ILE A 59 -27.61 4.89 -1.13
CA ILE A 59 -26.79 5.58 -2.15
C ILE A 59 -25.40 4.96 -2.23
N LEU A 60 -24.72 4.77 -1.09
CA LEU A 60 -23.40 4.15 -1.08
C LEU A 60 -23.45 2.72 -1.62
N SER A 61 -24.45 1.93 -1.22
CA SER A 61 -24.64 0.57 -1.72
C SER A 61 -24.88 0.54 -3.23
N LYS A 62 -25.60 1.52 -3.79
CA LYS A 62 -25.79 1.67 -5.24
C LYS A 62 -24.46 1.97 -5.96
N ILE A 63 -23.63 2.86 -5.41
CA ILE A 63 -22.30 3.17 -5.96
C ILE A 63 -21.42 1.90 -5.93
N GLU A 64 -21.34 1.22 -4.80
CA GLU A 64 -20.53 -0.01 -4.67
C GLU A 64 -21.01 -1.12 -5.62
N LYS A 65 -22.33 -1.29 -5.75
CA LYS A 65 -22.91 -2.27 -6.69
C LYS A 65 -22.64 -1.91 -8.14
N LYS A 66 -22.66 -0.62 -8.49
CA LYS A 66 -22.38 -0.12 -9.86
C LYS A 66 -20.96 -0.49 -10.31
N TYR A 67 -19.98 -0.38 -9.42
CA TYR A 67 -18.56 -0.59 -9.73
C TYR A 67 -18.01 -1.95 -9.27
N SER A 68 -18.84 -2.82 -8.71
CA SER A 68 -18.40 -4.08 -8.08
C SER A 68 -17.60 -4.98 -9.02
N ASN A 69 -18.03 -5.12 -10.28
CA ASN A 69 -17.35 -5.96 -11.27
C ASN A 69 -15.95 -5.44 -11.60
N VAL A 70 -15.82 -4.12 -11.79
CA VAL A 70 -14.54 -3.46 -12.12
C VAL A 70 -13.57 -3.58 -10.94
N LEU A 71 -14.05 -3.26 -9.73
CA LEU A 71 -13.25 -3.38 -8.52
C LEU A 71 -12.82 -4.83 -8.26
N HIS A 72 -13.72 -5.79 -8.44
CA HIS A 72 -13.40 -7.20 -8.29
C HIS A 72 -12.32 -7.64 -9.28
N LYS A 73 -12.44 -7.26 -10.55
CA LYS A 73 -11.44 -7.57 -11.58
C LYS A 73 -10.09 -6.94 -11.25
N HIS A 74 -10.08 -5.69 -10.80
CA HIS A 74 -8.86 -5.00 -10.38
C HIS A 74 -8.14 -5.75 -9.25
N TYR A 75 -8.84 -6.08 -8.16
CA TYR A 75 -8.24 -6.81 -7.05
C TYR A 75 -7.73 -8.20 -7.45
N GLN A 76 -8.47 -8.93 -8.30
CA GLN A 76 -8.00 -10.20 -8.85
C GLN A 76 -6.73 -10.04 -9.70
N ASN A 77 -6.65 -8.98 -10.50
CA ASN A 77 -5.47 -8.71 -11.32
C ASN A 77 -4.27 -8.34 -10.45
N ILE A 78 -4.45 -7.49 -9.44
CA ILE A 78 -3.40 -7.13 -8.49
C ILE A 78 -2.83 -8.37 -7.80
N GLU A 79 -3.68 -9.29 -7.32
CA GLU A 79 -3.23 -10.54 -6.69
C GLU A 79 -2.37 -11.40 -7.64
N LYS A 80 -2.80 -11.57 -8.89
CA LYS A 80 -2.06 -12.31 -9.91
C LYS A 80 -0.74 -11.64 -10.25
N ILE A 81 -0.74 -10.31 -10.42
CA ILE A 81 0.46 -9.52 -10.70
C ILE A 81 1.45 -9.66 -9.54
N ASN A 82 1.01 -9.53 -8.28
CA ASN A 82 1.85 -9.69 -7.08
C ASN A 82 2.60 -11.02 -7.09
N MET A 83 1.84 -12.10 -7.31
CA MET A 83 2.37 -13.46 -7.30
C MET A 83 3.40 -13.65 -8.40
N LEU A 84 3.03 -13.37 -9.65
CA LEU A 84 3.88 -13.63 -10.82
C LEU A 84 5.11 -12.72 -10.85
N TYR A 85 4.94 -11.43 -10.56
CA TYR A 85 6.04 -10.47 -10.57
C TYR A 85 7.12 -10.84 -9.56
N THR A 86 6.73 -11.29 -8.35
CA THR A 86 7.69 -11.71 -7.32
C THR A 86 8.52 -12.89 -7.78
N VAL A 87 7.90 -13.90 -8.39
CA VAL A 87 8.59 -15.09 -8.92
C VAL A 87 9.59 -14.69 -10.02
N ILE A 88 9.13 -13.94 -11.01
CA ILE A 88 9.96 -13.59 -12.19
C ILE A 88 11.08 -12.63 -11.81
N ASN A 89 10.83 -11.69 -10.91
CA ASN A 89 11.85 -10.77 -10.44
C ASN A 89 12.98 -11.51 -9.72
N ASN A 90 12.67 -12.54 -8.93
CA ASN A 90 13.66 -13.37 -8.25
C ASN A 90 14.49 -14.23 -9.23
N LEU A 91 13.93 -14.56 -10.40
CA LEU A 91 14.65 -15.25 -11.46
C LEU A 91 15.58 -14.31 -12.26
N ALA A 92 15.47 -12.99 -12.10
CA ALA A 92 16.25 -11.97 -12.82
C ALA A 92 16.18 -12.07 -14.36
N LEU A 93 15.04 -12.51 -14.91
CA LEU A 93 14.82 -12.66 -16.35
C LEU A 93 13.83 -11.60 -16.89
N PRO A 94 14.28 -10.35 -17.18
CA PRO A 94 13.38 -9.27 -17.60
C PRO A 94 12.73 -9.52 -18.97
N ASN A 95 13.36 -10.28 -19.86
CA ASN A 95 12.88 -10.56 -21.22
C ASN A 95 12.24 -11.96 -21.36
N ASN A 96 11.81 -12.57 -20.25
CA ASN A 96 11.20 -13.91 -20.25
C ASN A 96 9.75 -13.87 -20.78
N PRO A 97 9.28 -14.89 -21.52
CA PRO A 97 7.86 -15.04 -21.85
C PRO A 97 6.88 -14.92 -20.67
N GLU A 98 7.27 -15.35 -19.47
CA GLU A 98 6.47 -15.19 -18.26
C GLU A 98 6.33 -13.71 -17.84
N MET A 99 7.35 -12.86 -18.12
CA MET A 99 7.24 -11.41 -17.89
C MET A 99 6.19 -10.80 -18.83
N GLN A 100 6.05 -11.32 -20.05
CA GLN A 100 5.01 -10.84 -20.97
C GLN A 100 3.61 -11.09 -20.41
N LYS A 101 3.39 -12.19 -19.67
CA LYS A 101 2.11 -12.42 -19.00
C LYS A 101 1.84 -11.37 -17.91
N VAL A 102 2.86 -10.99 -17.15
CA VAL A 102 2.74 -9.90 -16.16
C VAL A 102 2.44 -8.57 -16.83
N ILE A 103 3.11 -8.25 -17.93
CA ILE A 103 2.85 -7.04 -18.71
C ILE A 103 1.39 -7.01 -19.18
N ASN A 104 0.89 -8.11 -19.75
CA ASN A 104 -0.49 -8.19 -20.23
C ASN A 104 -1.49 -8.00 -19.08
N LEU A 105 -1.27 -8.65 -17.93
CA LEU A 105 -2.11 -8.46 -16.74
C LEU A 105 -2.08 -7.01 -16.24
N CYS A 106 -0.90 -6.37 -16.24
CA CYS A 106 -0.79 -4.96 -15.88
C CYS A 106 -1.57 -4.06 -16.85
N LEU A 107 -1.51 -4.32 -18.15
CA LEU A 107 -2.25 -3.57 -19.15
C LEU A 107 -3.77 -3.75 -18.98
N GLU A 108 -4.23 -5.00 -18.84
CA GLU A 108 -5.64 -5.32 -18.58
C GLU A 108 -6.19 -4.67 -17.31
N ASP A 109 -5.35 -4.54 -16.29
CA ASP A 109 -5.70 -3.84 -15.05
C ASP A 109 -5.70 -2.33 -15.25
N ILE A 110 -4.70 -1.75 -15.92
CA ILE A 110 -4.63 -0.31 -16.21
C ILE A 110 -5.81 0.17 -17.06
N ASP A 111 -6.36 -0.67 -17.94
CA ASP A 111 -7.57 -0.36 -18.71
C ASP A 111 -8.79 -0.08 -17.83
N LEU A 112 -8.81 -0.57 -16.59
CA LEU A 112 -9.89 -0.33 -15.61
C LEU A 112 -9.78 1.03 -14.92
N ALA A 113 -8.64 1.72 -15.04
CA ALA A 113 -8.34 2.93 -14.28
C ALA A 113 -9.39 4.05 -14.44
N PRO A 114 -9.90 4.37 -15.64
CA PRO A 114 -10.91 5.42 -15.79
C PRO A 114 -12.21 5.12 -15.02
N GLU A 115 -12.67 3.87 -15.02
CA GLU A 115 -13.88 3.47 -14.29
C GLU A 115 -13.66 3.48 -12.78
N ILE A 116 -12.48 3.06 -12.32
CA ILE A 116 -12.10 3.13 -10.90
C ILE A 116 -11.98 4.57 -10.44
N LEU A 117 -11.46 5.48 -11.26
CA LEU A 117 -11.44 6.91 -10.94
C LEU A 117 -12.86 7.46 -10.76
N ASN A 118 -13.81 7.04 -11.60
CA ASN A 118 -15.21 7.44 -11.45
C ASN A 118 -15.83 6.90 -10.16
N TYR A 119 -15.51 5.67 -9.76
CA TYR A 119 -15.87 5.14 -8.44
C TYR A 119 -15.32 6.03 -7.30
N CYS A 120 -14.04 6.40 -7.36
CA CYS A 120 -13.41 7.28 -6.37
C CYS A 120 -14.09 8.65 -6.31
N LYS A 121 -14.45 9.24 -7.46
CA LYS A 121 -15.17 10.52 -7.54
C LYS A 121 -16.55 10.45 -6.92
N GLU A 122 -17.38 9.47 -7.32
CA GLU A 122 -18.73 9.31 -6.75
C GLU A 122 -18.70 9.07 -5.25
N LYS A 123 -17.68 8.34 -4.76
CA LYS A 123 -17.47 8.12 -3.34
C LYS A 123 -17.09 9.42 -2.62
N ALA A 124 -16.17 10.20 -3.19
CA ALA A 124 -15.79 11.50 -2.64
C ALA A 124 -16.97 12.48 -2.59
N ASP A 125 -17.77 12.55 -3.67
CA ASP A 125 -18.98 13.35 -3.73
C ASP A 125 -20.01 12.92 -2.67
N TYR A 126 -20.20 11.62 -2.47
CA TYR A 126 -21.09 11.08 -1.43
C TYR A 126 -20.65 11.50 -0.02
N TYR A 127 -19.36 11.48 0.29
CA TYR A 127 -18.83 11.91 1.58
C TYR A 127 -18.63 13.42 1.70
N ASN A 128 -18.80 14.17 0.60
CA ASN A 128 -18.44 15.58 0.51
C ASN A 128 -17.02 15.85 1.01
N ASP A 129 -16.07 15.05 0.50
CA ASP A 129 -14.66 15.06 0.91
C ASP A 129 -13.72 15.15 -0.31
N ASP A 130 -12.44 15.40 -0.06
CA ASP A 130 -11.43 15.50 -1.11
C ASP A 130 -11.26 14.15 -1.83
N LEU A 131 -11.29 14.16 -3.17
CA LEU A 131 -11.05 12.97 -4.02
C LEU A 131 -9.79 12.21 -3.60
N GLU A 132 -8.75 12.94 -3.21
CA GLU A 132 -7.45 12.40 -2.84
C GLU A 132 -7.51 11.39 -1.67
N LYS A 133 -8.48 11.51 -0.77
CA LYS A 133 -8.71 10.58 0.36
C LYS A 133 -9.42 9.30 -0.06
N HIS A 134 -10.07 9.31 -1.23
CA HIS A 134 -10.83 8.19 -1.77
C HIS A 134 -10.13 7.49 -2.93
N LEU A 135 -9.04 8.04 -3.46
CA LEU A 135 -8.20 7.37 -4.45
C LEU A 135 -7.65 6.06 -3.89
N ILE A 136 -7.84 4.98 -4.63
CA ILE A 136 -7.18 3.72 -4.33
C ILE A 136 -5.70 3.80 -4.70
N ASN A 137 -4.86 3.03 -4.01
CA ASN A 137 -3.47 2.87 -4.40
C ASN A 137 -3.38 2.01 -5.66
N TYR A 138 -3.00 2.60 -6.80
CA TYR A 138 -2.96 1.93 -8.10
C TYR A 138 -1.53 1.53 -8.48
N GLU A 139 -0.96 0.58 -7.74
CA GLU A 139 0.45 0.19 -7.89
C GLU A 139 0.83 -0.42 -9.25
N THR A 140 -0.16 -0.83 -10.06
CA THR A 140 0.06 -1.43 -11.38
C THR A 140 0.83 -0.51 -12.33
N PHE A 141 0.53 0.80 -12.33
CA PHE A 141 1.27 1.78 -13.14
C PHE A 141 2.75 1.79 -12.80
N GLN A 142 3.06 1.81 -11.50
CA GLN A 142 4.44 1.77 -11.01
C GLN A 142 5.15 0.50 -11.45
N ARG A 143 4.49 -0.65 -11.33
CA ARG A 143 5.09 -1.94 -11.69
C ARG A 143 5.38 -2.04 -13.17
N LEU A 144 4.42 -1.68 -14.02
CA LEU A 144 4.62 -1.74 -15.46
C LEU A 144 5.75 -0.80 -15.91
N ALA A 145 5.81 0.41 -15.34
CA ALA A 145 6.93 1.32 -15.60
C ALA A 145 8.28 0.73 -15.17
N ILE A 146 8.35 0.01 -14.04
CA ILE A 146 9.58 -0.68 -13.60
C ILE A 146 9.96 -1.83 -14.54
N ILE A 147 8.99 -2.60 -15.03
CA ILE A 147 9.22 -3.70 -15.96
C ILE A 147 9.82 -3.15 -17.26
N TYR A 148 9.17 -2.15 -17.88
CA TYR A 148 9.70 -1.52 -19.09
C TYR A 148 11.06 -0.86 -18.87
N GLU A 149 11.29 -0.22 -17.71
CA GLU A 149 12.60 0.33 -17.34
C GLU A 149 13.68 -0.77 -17.30
N LYS A 150 13.38 -1.95 -16.74
CA LYS A 150 14.31 -3.10 -16.70
C LYS A 150 14.58 -3.70 -18.08
N GLN A 151 13.58 -3.66 -18.97
CA GLN A 151 13.71 -4.09 -20.36
C GLN A 151 14.39 -3.04 -21.25
N LYS A 152 14.75 -1.87 -20.69
CA LYS A 152 15.27 -0.69 -21.41
C LYS A 152 14.30 -0.11 -22.44
N GLU A 153 13.02 -0.43 -22.35
CA GLU A 153 11.96 0.15 -23.16
C GLU A 153 11.50 1.48 -22.56
N TYR A 154 12.41 2.47 -22.51
CA TYR A 154 12.18 3.70 -21.76
C TYR A 154 10.98 4.52 -22.26
N GLU A 155 10.70 4.53 -23.57
CA GLU A 155 9.54 5.24 -24.13
C GLU A 155 8.22 4.66 -23.60
N LYS A 156 8.08 3.32 -23.58
CA LYS A 156 6.89 2.68 -22.99
C LYS A 156 6.77 2.98 -21.50
N ALA A 157 7.88 2.95 -20.76
CA ALA A 157 7.88 3.31 -19.34
C ALA A 157 7.41 4.76 -19.10
N ILE A 158 7.87 5.69 -19.95
CA ILE A 158 7.49 7.11 -19.94
C ILE A 158 5.99 7.26 -20.20
N ASP A 159 5.46 6.57 -21.20
CA ASP A 159 4.04 6.68 -21.57
C ASP A 159 3.12 6.16 -20.47
N ILE A 160 3.49 5.07 -19.79
CA ILE A 160 2.76 4.58 -18.61
C ILE A 160 2.76 5.61 -17.47
N CYS A 161 3.89 6.27 -17.21
CA CYS A 161 3.94 7.31 -16.17
C CYS A 161 3.10 8.54 -16.54
N LYS A 162 3.10 8.97 -17.82
CA LYS A 162 2.23 10.06 -18.29
C LYS A 162 0.76 9.69 -18.12
N TYR A 163 0.39 8.49 -18.54
CA TYR A 163 -0.98 8.03 -18.46
C TYR A 163 -1.47 7.99 -17.01
N ALA A 164 -0.66 7.44 -16.09
CA ALA A 164 -0.97 7.44 -14.65
C ALA A 164 -1.28 8.85 -14.10
N ILE A 165 -0.51 9.86 -14.53
CA ILE A 165 -0.72 11.26 -14.13
C ILE A 165 -2.02 11.80 -14.73
N GLU A 166 -2.27 11.53 -16.02
CA GLU A 166 -3.47 11.98 -16.73
C GLU A 166 -4.76 11.40 -16.12
N VAL A 167 -4.76 10.11 -15.76
CA VAL A 167 -5.90 9.45 -15.12
C VAL A 167 -5.97 9.65 -13.60
N GLY A 168 -5.11 10.50 -13.02
CA GLY A 168 -5.17 10.89 -11.61
C GLY A 168 -4.55 9.89 -10.62
N PHE A 169 -3.98 8.78 -11.07
CA PHE A 169 -3.27 7.79 -10.23
C PHE A 169 -1.75 8.07 -10.19
N TYR A 170 -1.38 9.28 -9.79
CA TYR A 170 0.02 9.72 -9.79
C TYR A 170 0.82 9.27 -8.56
N LYS A 171 0.17 8.85 -7.46
CA LYS A 171 0.85 8.42 -6.23
C LYS A 171 1.45 7.02 -6.39
N ASP A 172 2.76 6.90 -6.19
CA ASP A 172 3.50 5.61 -6.32
C ASP A 172 4.25 5.19 -5.05
N GLY A 173 3.95 5.83 -3.92
CA GLY A 173 4.61 5.57 -2.64
C GLY A 173 6.02 6.16 -2.50
N THR A 174 6.60 6.78 -3.53
CA THR A 174 7.87 7.51 -3.42
C THR A 174 7.62 9.01 -3.17
N SER A 175 8.63 9.72 -2.64
CA SER A 175 8.54 11.17 -2.40
C SER A 175 8.34 11.98 -3.69
N GLY A 176 8.87 11.49 -4.81
CA GLY A 176 8.71 12.10 -6.13
C GLY A 176 7.48 11.65 -6.91
N GLN A 177 6.80 10.58 -6.46
CA GLN A 177 5.61 10.03 -7.11
C GLN A 177 5.84 9.69 -8.61
N MET A 178 4.77 9.49 -9.39
CA MET A 178 4.89 9.31 -10.85
C MET A 178 5.64 10.44 -11.57
N PRO A 179 5.48 11.74 -11.22
CA PRO A 179 6.24 12.82 -11.87
C PRO A 179 7.76 12.68 -11.71
N GLY A 180 8.23 12.31 -10.51
CA GLY A 180 9.65 12.08 -10.24
C GLY A 180 10.19 10.86 -11.01
N ARG A 181 9.38 9.81 -11.12
CA ARG A 181 9.69 8.65 -11.97
C ARG A 181 9.80 9.02 -13.44
N LEU A 182 8.84 9.79 -13.96
CA LEU A 182 8.83 10.30 -15.32
C LEU A 182 10.10 11.10 -15.64
N ALA A 183 10.48 12.05 -14.77
CA ALA A 183 11.70 12.84 -14.94
C ALA A 183 12.96 11.98 -15.00
N ARG A 184 13.06 10.95 -14.13
CA ARG A 184 14.18 9.99 -14.12
C ARG A 184 14.24 9.19 -15.43
N LEU A 185 13.10 8.71 -15.92
CA LEU A 185 13.02 7.92 -17.14
C LEU A 185 13.39 8.74 -18.38
N ILE A 186 12.93 10.00 -18.47
CA ILE A 186 13.33 10.93 -19.55
C ILE A 186 14.86 11.12 -19.57
N LYS A 187 15.48 11.30 -18.39
CA LYS A 187 16.94 11.39 -18.29
C LYS A 187 17.64 10.13 -18.78
N LYS A 188 17.15 8.95 -18.42
CA LYS A 188 17.71 7.66 -18.85
C LYS A 188 17.55 7.41 -20.35
N SER A 189 16.38 7.70 -20.92
CA SER A 189 16.13 7.60 -22.37
C SER A 189 17.15 8.44 -23.17
N ARG A 190 17.36 9.70 -22.77
CA ARG A 190 18.36 10.58 -23.40
C ARG A 190 19.78 10.01 -23.33
N GLN A 191 20.18 9.49 -22.17
CA GLN A 191 21.51 8.91 -21.98
C GLN A 191 21.74 7.66 -22.83
N GLU A 192 20.72 6.81 -23.00
CA GLU A 192 20.83 5.62 -23.86
C GLU A 192 20.93 6.01 -25.34
N ASN A 193 20.15 7.01 -25.79
CA ASN A 193 20.22 7.52 -27.16
C ASN A 193 21.60 8.10 -27.51
N LEU A 194 22.24 8.80 -26.57
CA LEU A 194 23.61 9.30 -26.75
C LEU A 194 24.61 8.17 -26.97
N LYS A 195 24.53 7.09 -26.18
CA LYS A 195 25.42 5.91 -26.31
C LYS A 195 25.25 5.15 -27.63
N ILE A 196 24.06 5.20 -28.22
CA ILE A 196 23.78 4.58 -29.51
C ILE A 196 24.44 5.40 -30.63
N ASN A 197 24.38 6.73 -30.55
CA ASN A 197 24.96 7.63 -31.55
C ASN A 197 26.49 7.70 -31.51
N GLU A 198 27.12 7.23 -30.43
CA GLU A 198 28.58 7.13 -30.27
C GLU A 198 29.17 5.80 -30.75
N LYS A 199 28.34 4.84 -31.19
CA LYS A 199 28.75 3.52 -31.73
C LYS A 199 28.59 3.45 -33.24
#